data_AF-A0AB34KGF6-F1
#
_entry.id   AF-A0AB34KGF6-F1
#
_cell.length_a   1.000
_cell.length_b   1.000
_cell.length_c   1.000
_cell.angle_alpha   90.00
_cell.angle_beta   90.00
_cell.angle_gamma   90.00
#
_symmetry.space_group_name_H-M   'P 1'
#
loop_
_entity.id
_entity.type
_entity.pdbx_description
1 polymer ?
#
loop_
_entity_poly.entity_id
_entity_poly.type
_entity_poly.pdbx_seq_one_letter_code
_entity_poly.pdbx_strand_id
1 'polypeptide(L)'
;MAFDRVEALAYPGVVTLVSFLAYTSQWLFHHIQPGPLRKGDAYVFNALVAALLICYTRTCFTDPGRIPSTWHEHFRAPNEAARIAAETSSRQRYCRKCEMPKPPRAHHCKTCKRCVMKMDHHCVWTANCISHITLPHFIRFLSYAVAAMCYLEYLLYLRCAVLWQNRSLPSYLGPSALQLSHLFVLVVVNSLVLFALTLLLGRSIWGLSLNVTTIEGWEIERHHALLRRARVLGGHLDGPDGTKMRIEHQEFPWDIGIWSNFCQAMGTWNVFAWFWPFASSPSINSGLVYEHNEIDDPSKPWPPPDPDRVFRAPREPLSGDGFTQSMDIDSFRERQQADIQRRQNGEYAVRRRPFHERYGHLAKSDENDDYYNNDEDAITSESEADEEIQPPEAAKHGVAGDEGEEAWRNKEGERLADFGLDEDAEFYDEENDLPLAEIMRRRKAEL
;
A
#
# COMPACT_ATOMS: atom_id res chain seq x y z
N MET A 1 -8.27 -4.15 19.07
CA MET A 1 -8.15 -5.01 20.27
C MET A 1 -7.35 -6.29 20.03
N ALA A 2 -7.62 -7.12 19.00
CA ALA A 2 -6.78 -8.29 18.71
C ALA A 2 -5.45 -7.93 18.00
N PHE A 3 -5.50 -7.02 17.03
CA PHE A 3 -4.30 -6.54 16.30
C PHE A 3 -3.26 -5.88 17.22
N ASP A 4 -3.70 -5.08 18.19
CA ASP A 4 -2.81 -4.39 19.15
C ASP A 4 -1.97 -5.36 20.00
N ARG A 5 -2.47 -6.59 20.23
CA ARG A 5 -1.75 -7.61 21.02
C ARG A 5 -0.67 -8.33 20.22
N VAL A 6 -0.85 -8.49 18.92
CA VAL A 6 0.12 -9.16 18.05
C VAL A 6 1.27 -8.22 17.72
N GLU A 7 0.99 -6.95 17.45
CA GLU A 7 2.04 -5.93 17.21
C GLU A 7 2.94 -5.74 18.43
N ALA A 8 2.38 -5.80 19.64
CA ALA A 8 3.15 -5.74 20.88
C ALA A 8 4.18 -6.89 21.00
N LEU A 9 3.95 -8.02 20.34
CA LEU A 9 4.85 -9.17 20.32
C LEU A 9 5.85 -9.14 19.14
N ALA A 10 5.69 -8.23 18.18
CA ALA A 10 6.55 -8.17 17.00
C ALA A 10 8.01 -7.89 17.38
N TYR A 11 8.27 -6.83 18.15
CA TYR A 11 9.62 -6.48 18.60
C TYR A 11 10.31 -7.59 19.40
N PRO A 12 9.72 -8.10 20.51
CA PRO A 12 10.36 -9.19 21.26
C PRO A 12 10.47 -10.48 20.43
N GLY A 13 9.53 -10.75 19.52
CA GLY A 13 9.58 -11.91 18.63
C GLY A 13 10.77 -11.87 17.68
N VAL A 14 10.98 -10.75 16.98
CA VAL A 14 12.11 -10.58 16.06
C VAL A 14 13.44 -10.59 16.82
N VAL A 15 13.53 -9.90 17.96
CA VAL A 15 14.76 -9.91 18.80
C VAL A 15 15.06 -11.33 19.30
N THR A 16 14.04 -12.11 19.67
CA THR A 16 14.20 -13.51 20.07
C THR A 16 14.70 -14.36 18.92
N LEU A 17 14.15 -14.19 17.71
CA LEU A 17 14.61 -14.90 16.51
C LEU A 17 16.07 -14.58 16.17
N VAL A 18 16.45 -13.29 16.18
CA VAL A 18 17.83 -12.86 15.94
C VAL A 18 18.76 -13.44 17.01
N SER A 19 18.34 -13.40 18.27
CA SER A 19 19.12 -13.96 19.39
C SER A 19 19.28 -15.49 19.27
N PHE A 20 18.21 -16.20 18.87
CA PHE A 20 18.25 -17.62 18.61
C PHE A 20 19.27 -17.94 17.50
N LEU A 21 19.18 -17.29 16.34
CA LEU A 21 20.08 -17.53 15.22
C LEU A 21 21.52 -17.13 15.54
N ALA A 22 21.75 -16.02 16.23
CA ALA A 22 23.08 -15.50 16.50
C ALA A 22 23.81 -16.22 17.65
N TYR A 23 23.16 -16.43 18.79
CA TYR A 23 23.84 -16.97 19.97
C TYR A 23 23.85 -18.50 20.00
N THR A 24 22.75 -19.14 19.60
CA THR A 24 22.70 -20.61 19.64
C THR A 24 23.57 -21.24 18.55
N SER A 25 23.73 -20.59 17.39
CA SER A 25 24.70 -21.02 16.37
C SER A 25 26.14 -20.93 16.86
N GLN A 26 26.52 -19.82 17.50
CA GLN A 26 27.85 -19.66 18.09
C GLN A 26 28.12 -20.71 19.17
N TRP A 27 27.15 -20.97 20.05
CA TRP A 27 27.24 -22.06 21.02
C TRP A 27 27.44 -23.42 20.34
N LEU A 28 26.68 -23.71 19.28
CA LEU A 28 26.79 -24.96 18.52
C LEU A 28 28.17 -25.11 17.87
N PHE A 29 28.74 -24.03 17.35
CA PHE A 29 30.05 -24.04 16.71
C PHE A 29 31.20 -24.38 17.67
N HIS A 30 31.04 -24.19 18.98
CA HIS A 30 32.02 -24.69 19.95
C HIS A 30 32.05 -26.23 20.04
N HIS A 31 30.98 -26.90 19.61
CA HIS A 31 30.79 -28.34 19.82
C HIS A 31 30.81 -29.16 18.52
N ILE A 32 30.87 -28.52 17.34
CA ILE A 32 30.90 -29.21 16.02
C ILE A 32 32.14 -28.76 15.21
N GLN A 33 32.74 -29.69 14.46
CA GLN A 33 33.83 -29.40 13.52
C GLN A 33 33.39 -28.39 12.42
N PRO A 34 34.27 -27.48 11.93
CA PRO A 34 35.72 -27.40 12.15
C PRO A 34 36.13 -26.78 13.50
N GLY A 35 35.19 -26.59 14.41
CA GLY A 35 35.41 -26.02 15.73
C GLY A 35 34.88 -24.59 15.84
N PRO A 36 35.25 -23.88 16.92
CA PRO A 36 34.77 -22.55 17.20
C PRO A 36 35.17 -21.56 16.10
N LEU A 37 34.39 -20.49 15.98
CA LEU A 37 34.71 -19.41 15.05
C LEU A 37 36.10 -18.84 15.34
N ARG A 38 36.82 -18.48 14.28
CA ARG A 38 38.04 -17.69 14.43
C ARG A 38 37.65 -16.35 15.07
N LYS A 39 38.55 -15.76 15.87
CA LYS A 39 38.26 -14.49 16.57
C LYS A 39 37.79 -13.39 15.59
N GLY A 40 38.42 -13.30 14.42
CA GLY A 40 38.01 -12.37 13.37
C GLY A 40 36.57 -12.60 12.87
N ASP A 41 36.23 -13.84 12.54
CA ASP A 41 34.89 -14.23 12.09
C ASP A 41 33.82 -13.94 13.16
N ALA A 42 34.14 -14.21 14.42
CA ALA A 42 33.27 -13.88 15.55
C ALA A 42 33.06 -12.37 15.69
N TYR A 43 34.10 -11.55 15.56
CA TYR A 43 33.96 -10.09 15.62
C TYR A 43 33.13 -9.54 14.45
N VAL A 44 33.35 -10.03 13.23
CA VAL A 44 32.57 -9.62 12.05
C VAL A 44 31.10 -10.01 12.23
N PHE A 45 30.82 -11.25 12.62
CA PHE A 45 29.45 -11.71 12.81
C PHE A 45 28.71 -10.93 13.90
N ASN A 46 29.34 -10.75 15.07
CA ASN A 46 28.71 -10.00 16.17
C ASN A 46 28.58 -8.50 15.84
N ALA A 47 29.48 -7.91 15.04
CA ALA A 47 29.32 -6.55 14.56
C ALA A 47 28.13 -6.40 13.59
N LEU A 48 27.93 -7.36 12.69
CA LEU A 48 26.76 -7.39 11.80
C LEU A 48 25.46 -7.56 12.59
N VAL A 49 25.44 -8.46 13.59
CA VAL A 49 24.28 -8.67 14.47
C VAL A 49 23.99 -7.42 15.31
N ALA A 50 25.02 -6.73 15.82
CA ALA A 50 24.84 -5.48 16.55
C ALA A 50 24.26 -4.38 15.64
N ALA A 51 24.81 -4.21 14.44
CA ALA A 51 24.31 -3.23 13.47
C ALA A 51 22.85 -3.54 13.05
N LEU A 52 22.52 -4.83 12.85
CA LEU A 52 21.16 -5.31 12.60
C LEU A 52 20.21 -4.89 13.73
N LEU A 53 20.54 -5.22 14.98
CA LEU A 53 19.68 -4.91 16.14
C LEU A 53 19.52 -3.40 16.36
N ILE A 54 20.58 -2.62 16.15
CA ILE A 54 20.53 -1.15 16.23
C ILE A 54 19.58 -0.60 15.17
N CYS A 55 19.75 -1.01 13.90
CA CYS A 55 18.90 -0.54 12.81
C CYS A 55 17.43 -0.98 13.02
N TYR A 56 17.18 -2.23 13.42
CA TYR A 56 15.84 -2.72 13.71
C TYR A 56 15.17 -1.92 14.83
N THR A 57 15.88 -1.69 15.94
CA THR A 57 15.40 -0.89 17.07
C THR A 57 15.07 0.54 16.63
N ARG A 58 15.92 1.17 15.80
CA ARG A 58 15.65 2.49 15.24
C ARG A 58 14.40 2.49 14.37
N THR A 59 14.20 1.49 13.53
CA THR A 59 13.00 1.36 12.69
C THR A 59 11.73 1.22 13.53
N CYS A 60 11.78 0.49 14.64
CA CYS A 60 10.61 0.28 15.51
C CYS A 60 10.26 1.52 16.34
N PHE A 61 11.26 2.22 16.88
CA PHE A 61 11.03 3.28 17.89
C PHE A 61 11.21 4.70 17.38
N THR A 62 11.64 4.91 16.12
CA THR A 62 11.66 6.25 15.52
C THR A 62 10.25 6.64 15.11
N ASP A 63 9.80 7.83 15.50
CA ASP A 63 8.49 8.34 15.05
C ASP A 63 8.50 8.46 13.51
N PRO A 64 7.50 7.91 12.81
CA PRO A 64 7.39 7.96 11.34
C PRO A 64 7.17 9.38 10.79
N GLY A 65 7.06 10.37 11.65
CA GLY A 65 6.81 11.76 11.28
C GLY A 65 5.33 12.11 11.44
N ARG A 66 5.11 13.41 11.62
CA ARG A 66 3.79 14.04 11.59
C ARG A 66 3.85 15.17 10.60
N ILE A 67 2.75 15.39 9.91
CA ILE A 67 2.59 16.59 9.10
C ILE A 67 2.55 17.79 10.07
N PRO A 68 3.38 18.81 9.88
CA PRO A 68 3.36 20.01 10.73
C PRO A 68 2.01 20.71 10.69
N SER A 69 1.57 21.28 11.81
CA SER A 69 0.32 22.06 11.87
C SER A 69 0.36 23.31 10.98
N THR A 70 1.56 23.84 10.71
CA THR A 70 1.79 24.96 9.79
C THR A 70 1.56 24.59 8.33
N TRP A 71 1.39 23.31 7.98
CA TRP A 71 1.10 22.90 6.61
C TRP A 71 -0.16 23.58 6.04
N HIS A 72 -1.15 23.83 6.89
CA HIS A 72 -2.36 24.58 6.54
C HIS A 72 -2.11 26.01 6.08
N GLU A 73 -1.02 26.62 6.56
CA GLU A 73 -0.71 28.01 6.27
C GLU A 73 -0.23 28.20 4.84
N HIS A 74 0.35 27.17 4.21
CA HIS A 74 0.70 27.21 2.78
C HIS A 74 -0.52 27.46 1.89
N PHE A 75 -1.73 27.15 2.38
CA PHE A 75 -2.98 27.38 1.67
C PHE A 75 -3.72 28.63 2.16
N ARG A 76 -3.25 29.29 3.23
CA ARG A 76 -3.70 30.63 3.61
C ARG A 76 -2.89 31.65 2.81
N ALA A 77 -3.20 31.80 1.53
CA ALA A 77 -2.56 32.86 0.76
C ALA A 77 -3.03 34.26 1.25
N PRO A 78 -2.13 35.25 1.37
CA PRO A 78 -2.46 36.59 1.85
C PRO A 78 -3.29 37.43 0.85
N ASN A 79 -3.41 37.01 -0.40
CA ASN A 79 -4.03 37.79 -1.48
C ASN A 79 -4.77 36.88 -2.48
N GLU A 80 -5.87 37.41 -3.03
CA GLU A 80 -6.85 36.68 -3.85
C GLU A 80 -6.24 36.04 -5.13
N ALA A 81 -5.27 36.69 -5.78
CA ALA A 81 -4.62 36.15 -6.99
C ALA A 81 -3.79 34.89 -6.72
N ALA A 82 -3.16 34.78 -5.55
CA ALA A 82 -2.41 33.59 -5.12
C ALA A 82 -3.35 32.47 -4.65
N ARG A 83 -4.54 32.82 -4.13
CA ARG A 83 -5.61 31.85 -3.84
C ARG A 83 -6.14 31.22 -5.12
N ILE A 84 -6.43 32.04 -6.13
CA ILE A 84 -6.86 31.54 -7.45
C ILE A 84 -5.76 30.68 -8.08
N ALA A 85 -4.49 31.08 -8.01
CA ALA A 85 -3.39 30.25 -8.51
C ALA A 85 -3.26 28.91 -7.77
N ALA A 86 -3.42 28.88 -6.44
CA ALA A 86 -3.41 27.66 -5.63
C ALA A 86 -4.68 26.81 -5.78
N GLU A 87 -5.82 27.42 -6.11
CA GLU A 87 -7.08 26.74 -6.47
C GLU A 87 -7.03 26.16 -7.89
N THR A 88 -6.22 26.77 -8.77
CA THR A 88 -6.03 26.31 -10.17
C THR A 88 -4.89 25.30 -10.28
N SER A 89 -3.90 25.32 -9.37
CA SER A 89 -2.78 24.37 -9.34
C SER A 89 -3.08 23.18 -8.43
N SER A 90 -3.57 22.09 -9.03
CA SER A 90 -3.78 20.76 -8.45
C SER A 90 -4.90 20.63 -7.40
N ARG A 91 -5.82 19.69 -7.67
CA ARG A 91 -6.81 19.18 -6.70
C ARG A 91 -6.09 18.67 -5.45
N GLN A 92 -6.09 19.46 -4.38
CA GLN A 92 -5.38 19.14 -3.14
C GLN A 92 -6.16 18.09 -2.32
N ARG A 93 -5.59 16.90 -2.14
CA ARG A 93 -6.17 15.87 -1.25
C ARG A 93 -6.26 16.38 0.19
N TYR A 94 -7.33 16.06 0.88
CA TYR A 94 -7.58 16.45 2.27
C TYR A 94 -7.97 15.23 3.07
N CYS A 95 -7.43 15.05 4.28
CA CYS A 95 -7.85 13.99 5.16
C CYS A 95 -9.04 14.42 6.03
N ARG A 96 -10.19 13.76 5.90
CA ARG A 96 -11.35 14.03 6.79
C ARG A 96 -11.09 13.63 8.24
N LYS A 97 -10.41 12.51 8.46
CA LYS A 97 -10.14 11.97 9.82
C LYS A 97 -9.16 12.83 10.63
N CYS A 98 -8.15 13.38 9.95
CA CYS A 98 -7.18 14.29 10.57
C CYS A 98 -7.54 15.77 10.37
N GLU A 99 -8.60 16.05 9.60
CA GLU A 99 -9.10 17.38 9.26
C GLU A 99 -8.01 18.32 8.73
N MET A 100 -7.20 17.82 7.79
CA MET A 100 -6.03 18.52 7.27
C MET A 100 -5.77 18.24 5.78
N PRO A 101 -5.43 19.23 4.91
CA PRO A 101 -4.77 18.98 3.63
C PRO A 101 -3.59 18.02 3.77
N LYS A 102 -3.57 16.99 2.93
CA LYS A 102 -2.49 16.02 2.85
C LYS A 102 -1.38 16.58 1.96
N PRO A 103 -0.11 16.62 2.40
CA PRO A 103 1.01 16.82 1.50
C PRO A 103 1.01 15.78 0.37
N PRO A 104 1.72 16.05 -0.74
CA PRO A 104 1.98 15.04 -1.77
C PRO A 104 2.52 13.76 -1.13
N ARG A 105 2.09 12.60 -1.64
CA ARG A 105 2.53 11.26 -1.18
C ARG A 105 2.21 10.92 0.30
N ALA A 106 1.49 11.78 1.02
CA ALA A 106 1.06 11.51 2.39
C ALA A 106 -0.26 10.73 2.40
N HIS A 107 -0.38 9.78 3.34
CA HIS A 107 -1.54 8.90 3.47
C HIS A 107 -1.98 8.76 4.92
N HIS A 108 -3.27 8.50 5.15
CA HIS A 108 -3.78 8.23 6.51
C HIS A 108 -3.56 6.75 6.85
N CYS A 109 -2.78 6.48 7.89
CA CYS A 109 -2.59 5.12 8.37
C CYS A 109 -3.68 4.75 9.38
N LYS A 110 -4.41 3.66 9.10
CA LYS A 110 -5.46 3.13 9.96
C LYS A 110 -4.92 2.65 11.32
N THR A 111 -3.69 2.17 11.38
CA THR A 111 -3.09 1.68 12.63
C THR A 111 -2.42 2.80 13.42
N CYS A 112 -1.60 3.62 12.76
CA CYS A 112 -0.96 4.79 13.38
C CYS A 112 -1.99 5.90 13.73
N LYS A 113 -3.23 5.86 13.20
CA LYS A 113 -4.34 6.82 13.41
C LYS A 113 -3.97 8.29 13.13
N ARG A 114 -3.13 8.48 12.11
CA ARG A 114 -2.64 9.79 11.68
C ARG A 114 -2.19 9.75 10.23
N CYS A 115 -2.11 10.92 9.61
CA CYS A 115 -1.45 11.07 8.32
C CYS A 115 0.08 10.99 8.47
N VAL A 116 0.69 10.17 7.62
CA VAL A 116 2.13 9.90 7.56
C VAL A 116 2.68 10.38 6.21
N MET A 117 3.80 11.10 6.23
CA MET A 117 4.44 11.67 5.03
C MET A 117 5.17 10.58 4.26
N LYS A 118 5.00 10.54 2.92
CA LYS A 118 5.54 9.47 2.04
C LYS A 118 5.40 8.11 2.69
N MET A 119 4.17 7.79 3.06
CA MET A 119 3.85 6.52 3.69
C MET A 119 4.11 5.40 2.69
N ASP A 120 4.92 4.43 3.08
CA ASP A 120 5.15 3.23 2.27
C ASP A 120 4.16 2.13 2.67
N HIS A 121 4.20 1.72 3.94
CA HIS A 121 3.26 0.78 4.53
C HIS A 121 3.36 0.83 6.07
N HIS A 122 2.36 0.31 6.76
CA HIS A 122 2.47 -0.05 8.18
C HIS A 122 3.03 -1.46 8.31
N CYS A 123 4.22 -1.60 8.87
CA CYS A 123 4.88 -2.90 8.97
C CYS A 123 4.54 -3.56 10.31
N VAL A 124 3.83 -4.68 10.27
CA VAL A 124 3.46 -5.47 11.46
C VAL A 124 4.71 -5.95 12.22
N TRP A 125 5.80 -6.26 11.49
CA TRP A 125 7.05 -6.76 12.07
C TRP A 125 7.88 -5.70 12.79
N THR A 126 7.68 -4.42 12.50
CA THR A 126 8.32 -3.31 13.21
C THR A 126 7.35 -2.61 14.18
N ALA A 127 6.07 -3.00 14.15
CA ALA A 127 4.97 -2.31 14.83
C ALA A 127 4.98 -0.79 14.58
N ASN A 128 5.43 -0.38 13.38
CA ASN A 128 5.62 1.03 13.05
C ASN A 128 5.39 1.29 11.55
N CYS A 129 5.01 2.53 11.25
CA CYS A 129 4.84 3.01 9.89
C CYS A 129 6.22 3.20 9.21
N ILE A 130 6.40 2.62 8.02
CA ILE A 130 7.55 2.91 7.14
C ILE A 130 7.20 4.14 6.31
N SER A 131 8.01 5.19 6.44
CA SER A 131 7.72 6.54 5.92
C SER A 131 8.99 7.24 5.45
N HIS A 132 8.88 8.49 5.00
CA HIS A 132 10.04 9.35 4.70
C HIS A 132 11.15 9.32 5.77
N ILE A 133 10.77 9.29 7.05
CA ILE A 133 11.72 9.38 8.18
C ILE A 133 12.31 8.01 8.53
N THR A 134 11.49 6.96 8.49
CA THR A 134 11.86 5.60 8.96
C THR A 134 12.39 4.70 7.84
N LEU A 135 12.11 5.00 6.57
CA LEU A 135 12.56 4.23 5.41
C LEU A 135 14.08 4.00 5.39
N PRO A 136 14.95 4.99 5.66
CA PRO A 136 16.40 4.74 5.69
C PRO A 136 16.82 3.74 6.76
N HIS A 137 16.14 3.72 7.92
CA HIS A 137 16.42 2.75 8.98
C HIS A 137 15.94 1.36 8.59
N PHE A 138 14.79 1.27 7.92
CA PHE A 138 14.25 0.02 7.39
C PHE A 138 15.17 -0.61 6.33
N ILE A 139 15.69 0.19 5.38
CA ILE A 139 16.63 -0.29 4.36
C ILE A 139 17.95 -0.76 4.99
N ARG A 140 18.49 -0.03 5.97
CA ARG A 140 19.68 -0.47 6.72
C ARG A 140 19.42 -1.77 7.49
N PHE A 141 18.28 -1.86 8.17
CA PHE A 141 17.85 -3.06 8.87
C PHE A 141 17.84 -4.28 7.94
N LEU A 142 17.14 -4.20 6.80
CA LEU A 142 17.09 -5.30 5.83
C LEU A 142 18.47 -5.64 5.28
N SER A 143 19.28 -4.64 4.94
CA SER A 143 20.64 -4.84 4.43
C SER A 143 21.52 -5.60 5.43
N TYR A 144 21.51 -5.18 6.70
CA TYR A 144 22.27 -5.86 7.75
C TYR A 144 21.69 -7.24 8.11
N ALA A 145 20.37 -7.41 8.03
CA ALA A 145 19.72 -8.70 8.27
C ALA A 145 20.18 -9.73 7.23
N VAL A 146 20.09 -9.38 5.95
CA VAL A 146 20.55 -10.23 4.84
C VAL A 146 22.05 -10.48 4.95
N ALA A 147 22.87 -9.45 5.21
CA ALA A 147 24.31 -9.63 5.36
C ALA A 147 24.69 -10.58 6.52
N ALA A 148 24.08 -10.40 7.69
CA ALA A 148 24.32 -11.25 8.86
C ALA A 148 23.88 -12.71 8.61
N MET A 149 22.72 -12.91 8.00
CA MET A 149 22.19 -14.24 7.70
C MET A 149 22.93 -14.93 6.54
N CYS A 150 23.40 -14.20 5.53
CA CYS A 150 24.30 -14.74 4.50
C CYS A 150 25.62 -15.22 5.12
N TYR A 151 26.16 -14.43 6.06
CA TYR A 151 27.38 -14.83 6.76
C TYR A 151 27.14 -16.06 7.65
N LEU A 152 26.01 -16.11 8.36
CA LEU A 152 25.61 -17.29 9.13
C LEU A 152 25.40 -18.51 8.23
N GLU A 153 24.72 -18.36 7.08
CA GLU A 153 24.50 -19.43 6.10
C GLU A 153 25.84 -20.00 5.60
N TYR A 154 26.81 -19.13 5.27
CA TYR A 154 28.15 -19.55 4.93
C TYR A 154 28.82 -20.37 6.06
N LEU A 155 28.71 -19.90 7.31
CA LEU A 155 29.28 -20.60 8.45
C LEU A 155 28.62 -21.96 8.67
N LEU A 156 27.29 -22.05 8.56
CA LEU A 156 26.51 -23.28 8.66
C LEU A 156 26.86 -24.25 7.54
N TYR A 157 26.95 -23.78 6.30
CA TYR A 157 27.34 -24.57 5.13
C TYR A 157 28.70 -25.25 5.35
N LEU A 158 29.70 -24.55 5.91
CA LEU A 158 30.99 -25.16 6.23
C LEU A 158 30.87 -26.35 7.19
N ARG A 159 29.99 -26.27 8.20
CA ARG A 159 29.76 -27.36 9.16
C ARG A 159 29.07 -28.53 8.46
N CYS A 160 28.03 -28.24 7.67
CA CYS A 160 27.34 -29.25 6.87
C CYS A 160 28.30 -29.96 5.89
N ALA A 161 29.19 -29.22 5.24
CA ALA A 161 30.18 -29.78 4.31
C ALA A 161 31.16 -30.73 5.02
N VAL A 162 31.67 -30.36 6.19
CA VAL A 162 32.56 -31.22 6.99
C VAL A 162 31.83 -32.49 7.45
N LEU A 163 30.60 -32.36 7.95
CA LEU A 163 29.78 -33.52 8.34
C LEU A 163 29.49 -34.44 7.15
N TRP A 164 29.22 -33.87 5.98
CA TRP A 164 28.97 -34.63 4.76
C TRP A 164 30.21 -35.39 4.28
N GLN A 165 31.40 -34.78 4.37
CA GLN A 165 32.67 -35.45 4.07
C GLN A 165 32.93 -36.61 5.03
N ASN A 166 32.57 -36.43 6.30
CA ASN A 166 32.78 -37.41 7.37
C ASN A 166 31.60 -38.38 7.59
N ARG A 167 30.66 -38.47 6.64
CA ARG A 167 29.41 -39.24 6.80
C ARG A 167 29.59 -40.75 7.00
N SER A 168 30.75 -41.30 6.65
CA SER A 168 31.09 -42.72 6.85
C SER A 168 31.73 -43.00 8.21
N LEU A 169 31.99 -41.98 9.03
CA LEU A 169 32.53 -42.18 10.37
C LEU A 169 31.49 -42.87 11.26
N PRO A 170 31.92 -43.78 12.15
CA PRO A 170 31.06 -44.34 13.18
C PRO A 170 30.36 -43.26 14.01
N SER A 171 29.09 -43.49 14.36
CA SER A 171 28.22 -42.50 15.03
C SER A 171 28.76 -41.98 16.36
N TYR A 172 29.57 -42.76 17.08
CA TYR A 172 30.18 -42.36 18.35
C TYR A 172 31.34 -41.35 18.21
N LEU A 173 31.88 -41.17 17.00
CA LEU A 173 32.90 -40.15 16.70
C LEU A 173 32.29 -38.85 16.14
N GLY A 174 31.00 -38.87 15.80
CA GLY A 174 30.27 -37.73 15.25
C GLY A 174 29.57 -36.90 16.33
N PRO A 175 28.94 -35.78 15.94
CA PRO A 175 28.10 -34.99 16.85
C PRO A 175 26.90 -35.81 17.36
N SER A 176 26.42 -35.45 18.54
CA SER A 176 25.20 -36.02 19.11
C SER A 176 23.96 -35.74 18.25
N ALA A 177 22.92 -36.56 18.37
CA ALA A 177 21.64 -36.37 17.68
C ALA A 177 21.03 -34.98 17.96
N LEU A 178 21.17 -34.46 19.18
CA LEU A 178 20.70 -33.13 19.55
C LEU A 178 21.45 -32.03 18.79
N GLN A 179 22.78 -32.13 18.67
CA GLN A 179 23.60 -31.18 17.90
C GLN A 179 23.26 -31.20 16.41
N LEU A 180 23.03 -32.38 15.84
CA LEU A 180 22.58 -32.52 14.44
C LEU A 180 21.18 -31.93 14.24
N SER A 181 20.25 -32.16 15.17
CA SER A 181 18.91 -31.58 15.11
C SER A 181 18.94 -30.06 15.22
N HIS A 182 19.79 -29.50 16.08
CA HIS A 182 19.96 -28.06 16.23
C HIS A 182 20.59 -27.44 14.99
N LEU A 183 21.60 -28.08 14.40
CA LEU A 183 22.18 -27.66 13.12
C LEU A 183 21.12 -27.63 12.02
N PHE A 184 20.30 -28.68 11.92
CA PHE A 184 19.23 -28.76 10.93
C PHE A 184 18.21 -27.62 11.11
N VAL A 185 17.75 -27.37 12.33
CA VAL A 185 16.83 -26.26 12.63
C VAL A 185 17.46 -24.92 12.27
N LEU A 186 18.73 -24.69 12.61
CA LEU A 186 19.43 -23.44 12.27
C LEU A 186 19.51 -23.24 10.75
N VAL A 187 19.87 -24.27 9.99
CA VAL A 187 19.93 -24.20 8.52
C VAL A 187 18.55 -23.88 7.95
N VAL A 188 17.52 -24.66 8.31
CA VAL A 188 16.18 -24.48 7.75
C VAL A 188 15.61 -23.10 8.10
N VAL A 189 15.68 -22.69 9.37
CA VAL A 189 15.16 -21.38 9.79
C VAL A 189 15.96 -20.25 9.15
N ASN A 190 17.30 -20.31 9.14
CA ASN A 190 18.11 -19.27 8.53
C ASN A 190 17.85 -19.17 7.03
N SER A 191 17.84 -20.28 6.29
CA SER A 191 17.62 -20.27 4.85
C SER A 191 16.24 -19.74 4.46
N LEU A 192 15.17 -20.13 5.17
CA LEU A 192 13.81 -19.65 4.90
C LEU A 192 13.66 -18.15 5.18
N VAL A 193 14.17 -17.69 6.33
CA VAL A 193 14.10 -16.27 6.69
C VAL A 193 14.99 -15.43 5.77
N LEU A 194 16.18 -15.92 5.44
CA LEU A 194 17.10 -15.27 4.50
C LEU A 194 16.45 -15.13 3.12
N PHE A 195 15.80 -16.17 2.62
CA PHE A 195 15.09 -16.12 1.33
C PHE A 195 14.01 -15.04 1.35
N ALA A 196 13.12 -15.05 2.35
CA ALA A 196 12.05 -14.07 2.48
C ALA A 196 12.59 -12.63 2.59
N LEU A 197 13.61 -12.39 3.43
CA LEU A 197 14.19 -11.06 3.61
C LEU A 197 15.01 -10.60 2.40
N THR A 198 15.59 -11.51 1.63
CA THR A 198 16.29 -11.18 0.37
C THR A 198 15.29 -10.71 -0.69
N LEU A 199 14.14 -11.36 -0.82
CA LEU A 199 13.06 -10.91 -1.71
C LEU A 199 12.53 -9.54 -1.28
N LEU A 200 12.29 -9.35 0.01
CA LEU A 200 11.82 -8.07 0.56
C LEU A 200 12.85 -6.94 0.33
N LEU A 201 14.14 -7.22 0.55
CA LEU A 201 15.21 -6.26 0.27
C LEU A 201 15.29 -5.93 -1.22
N GLY A 202 15.21 -6.93 -2.11
CA GLY A 202 15.20 -6.72 -3.56
C GLY A 202 14.03 -5.85 -4.01
N ARG A 203 12.82 -6.13 -3.53
CA ARG A 203 11.63 -5.30 -3.79
C ARG A 203 11.79 -3.88 -3.25
N SER A 204 12.36 -3.73 -2.05
CA SER A 204 12.59 -2.40 -1.46
C SER A 204 13.62 -1.60 -2.25
N ILE A 205 14.72 -2.22 -2.67
CA ILE A 205 15.74 -1.60 -3.52
C ILE A 205 15.14 -1.20 -4.88
N TRP A 206 14.29 -2.04 -5.46
CA TRP A 206 13.57 -1.73 -6.69
C TRP A 206 12.66 -0.50 -6.53
N GLY A 207 11.84 -0.46 -5.48
CA GLY A 207 11.01 0.71 -5.16
C GLY A 207 11.85 1.97 -4.96
N LEU A 208 12.99 1.88 -4.25
CA LEU A 208 13.94 2.98 -4.09
C LEU A 208 14.52 3.46 -5.43
N SER A 209 14.85 2.54 -6.33
CA SER A 209 15.45 2.88 -7.63
C SER A 209 14.51 3.66 -8.54
N LEU A 210 13.19 3.45 -8.41
CA LEU A 210 12.13 4.15 -9.15
C LEU A 210 11.48 5.28 -8.33
N ASN A 211 11.91 5.47 -7.08
CA ASN A 211 11.27 6.38 -6.11
C ASN A 211 9.77 6.11 -5.89
N VAL A 212 9.34 4.85 -6.01
CA VAL A 212 7.95 4.42 -5.87
C VAL A 212 7.77 3.73 -4.52
N THR A 213 6.82 4.23 -3.71
CA THR A 213 6.38 3.55 -2.49
C THR A 213 5.47 2.36 -2.80
N THR A 214 5.26 1.48 -1.82
CA THR A 214 4.33 0.35 -1.96
C THR A 214 2.93 0.83 -2.35
N ILE A 215 2.40 1.90 -1.73
CA ILE A 215 1.08 2.44 -2.07
C ILE A 215 1.06 3.01 -3.50
N GLU A 216 2.07 3.78 -3.89
CA GLU A 216 2.15 4.37 -5.24
C GLU A 216 2.29 3.28 -6.32
N GLY A 217 2.99 2.18 -6.03
CA GLY A 217 3.09 1.05 -6.95
C GLY A 217 1.71 0.46 -7.28
N TRP A 218 0.80 0.46 -6.29
CA TRP A 218 -0.58 0.01 -6.48
C TRP A 218 -1.43 1.06 -7.21
N GLU A 219 -1.21 2.34 -6.97
CA GLU A 219 -1.83 3.42 -7.75
C GLU A 219 -1.46 3.30 -9.24
N ILE A 220 -0.19 3.05 -9.55
CA ILE A 220 0.30 2.81 -10.92
C ILE A 220 -0.35 1.57 -11.52
N GLU A 221 -0.36 0.44 -10.80
CA GLU A 221 -0.95 -0.80 -11.31
C GLU A 221 -2.46 -0.66 -11.59
N ARG A 222 -3.17 0.06 -10.70
CA ARG A 222 -4.59 0.38 -10.87
C ARG A 222 -4.82 1.26 -12.09
N HIS A 223 -4.02 2.30 -12.29
CA HIS A 223 -4.10 3.16 -13.47
C HIS A 223 -3.86 2.36 -14.77
N HIS A 224 -2.87 1.46 -14.76
CA HIS A 224 -2.65 0.55 -15.88
C HIS A 224 -3.85 -0.38 -16.14
N ALA A 225 -4.53 -0.86 -15.11
CA ALA A 225 -5.74 -1.65 -15.26
C ALA A 225 -6.91 -0.83 -15.85
N LEU A 226 -7.05 0.44 -15.46
CA LEU A 226 -8.02 1.36 -16.05
C LEU A 226 -7.70 1.65 -17.52
N LEU A 227 -6.43 1.87 -17.87
CA LEU A 227 -6.00 2.07 -19.26
C LEU A 227 -6.29 0.86 -20.15
N ARG A 228 -6.07 -0.36 -19.64
CA ARG A 228 -6.43 -1.60 -20.37
C ARG A 228 -7.94 -1.66 -20.61
N ARG A 229 -8.77 -1.37 -19.59
CA ARG A 229 -10.23 -1.33 -19.71
C ARG A 229 -10.69 -0.25 -20.70
N ALA A 230 -10.16 0.96 -20.58
CA ALA A 230 -10.46 2.07 -21.47
C ALA A 230 -10.11 1.72 -22.92
N ARG A 231 -8.98 1.07 -23.18
CA ARG A 231 -8.58 0.67 -24.54
C ARG A 231 -9.61 -0.26 -25.20
N VAL A 232 -10.20 -1.18 -24.45
CA VAL A 232 -11.26 -2.08 -24.96
C VAL A 232 -12.57 -1.33 -25.20
N LEU A 233 -12.90 -0.36 -24.34
CA LEU A 233 -14.15 0.39 -24.37
C LEU A 233 -14.09 1.69 -25.22
N GLY A 234 -13.15 1.80 -26.16
CA GLY A 234 -13.06 2.97 -27.06
C GLY A 234 -12.40 4.21 -26.45
N GLY A 235 -11.47 4.02 -25.51
CA GLY A 235 -10.63 5.05 -24.90
C GLY A 235 -11.25 5.82 -23.73
N HIS A 236 -12.47 5.49 -23.34
CA HIS A 236 -13.22 6.20 -22.29
C HIS A 236 -13.83 5.22 -21.30
N LEU A 237 -13.99 5.67 -20.05
CA LEU A 237 -14.70 4.95 -19.00
C LEU A 237 -15.87 5.80 -18.49
N ASP A 238 -16.99 5.16 -18.20
CA ASP A 238 -18.18 5.84 -17.71
C ASP A 238 -18.10 6.07 -16.21
N GLY A 239 -18.10 7.35 -15.81
CA GLY A 239 -18.22 7.80 -14.44
C GLY A 239 -19.62 7.54 -13.84
N PRO A 240 -19.79 7.82 -12.54
CA PRO A 240 -21.02 7.54 -11.79
C PRO A 240 -22.28 8.21 -12.35
N ASP A 241 -22.11 9.41 -12.90
CA ASP A 241 -23.20 10.23 -13.44
C ASP A 241 -23.44 9.99 -14.94
N GLY A 242 -22.72 9.03 -15.55
CA GLY A 242 -22.69 8.82 -17.00
C GLY A 242 -21.71 9.73 -17.74
N THR A 243 -20.89 10.49 -17.00
CA THR A 243 -19.82 11.32 -17.57
C THR A 243 -18.73 10.43 -18.14
N LYS A 244 -18.43 10.56 -19.44
CA LYS A 244 -17.33 9.84 -20.08
C LYS A 244 -16.00 10.46 -19.68
N MET A 245 -15.19 9.72 -18.93
CA MET A 245 -13.85 10.11 -18.55
C MET A 245 -12.85 9.46 -19.50
N ARG A 246 -12.06 10.28 -20.20
CA ARG A 246 -10.94 9.79 -21.00
C ARG A 246 -9.79 9.44 -20.07
N ILE A 247 -9.31 8.20 -20.13
CA ILE A 247 -8.17 7.75 -19.33
C ILE A 247 -6.92 7.84 -20.20
N GLU A 248 -6.02 8.75 -19.84
CA GLU A 248 -4.75 8.95 -20.54
C GLU A 248 -3.60 8.34 -19.76
N HIS A 249 -2.57 7.89 -20.48
CA HIS A 249 -1.36 7.42 -19.85
C HIS A 249 -0.69 8.57 -19.09
N GLN A 250 -0.29 8.31 -17.85
CA GLN A 250 0.43 9.27 -17.02
C GLN A 250 1.61 8.53 -16.39
N GLU A 251 2.81 9.05 -16.63
CA GLU A 251 4.05 8.58 -16.05
C GLU A 251 4.16 8.98 -14.57
N PHE A 252 4.94 8.22 -13.82
CA PHE A 252 5.12 8.49 -12.40
C PHE A 252 5.89 9.81 -12.17
N PRO A 253 5.34 10.80 -11.43
CA PRO A 253 5.90 12.15 -11.35
C PRO A 253 7.25 12.28 -10.64
N TRP A 254 7.56 11.39 -9.70
CA TRP A 254 8.66 11.59 -8.75
C TRP A 254 9.90 10.74 -9.04
N ASP A 255 9.98 10.10 -10.21
CA ASP A 255 11.21 9.42 -10.64
C ASP A 255 12.18 10.44 -11.25
N ILE A 256 13.19 10.85 -10.48
CA ILE A 256 14.21 11.84 -10.85
C ILE A 256 15.57 11.19 -11.22
N GLY A 257 15.54 9.89 -11.51
CA GLY A 257 16.72 9.09 -11.85
C GLY A 257 17.32 8.35 -10.66
N ILE A 258 17.87 7.16 -10.93
CA ILE A 258 18.26 6.17 -9.91
C ILE A 258 19.09 6.80 -8.78
N TRP A 259 20.19 7.50 -9.08
CA TRP A 259 21.05 8.06 -8.04
C TRP A 259 20.35 9.12 -7.17
N SER A 260 19.60 10.02 -7.81
CA SER A 260 18.85 11.08 -7.13
C SER A 260 17.72 10.50 -6.28
N ASN A 261 17.06 9.45 -6.75
CA ASN A 261 16.05 8.70 -6.02
C ASN A 261 16.62 8.10 -4.74
N PHE A 262 17.79 7.46 -4.81
CA PHE A 262 18.50 6.95 -3.63
C PHE A 262 18.91 8.06 -2.66
N CYS A 263 19.43 9.19 -3.16
CA CYS A 263 19.81 10.32 -2.32
C CYS A 263 18.59 10.92 -1.59
N GLN A 264 17.45 11.03 -2.28
CA GLN A 264 16.20 11.51 -1.70
C GLN A 264 15.66 10.52 -0.66
N ALA A 265 15.67 9.22 -0.97
CA ALA A 265 15.19 8.18 -0.06
C ALA A 265 16.06 8.07 1.21
N MET A 266 17.39 8.03 1.06
CA MET A 266 18.33 7.90 2.18
C MET A 266 18.63 9.22 2.90
N GLY A 267 18.17 10.35 2.35
CA GLY A 267 18.32 11.70 2.91
C GLY A 267 19.72 12.30 2.80
N THR A 268 20.63 11.68 2.05
CA THR A 268 22.01 12.14 1.90
C THR A 268 22.63 11.56 0.64
N TRP A 269 23.59 12.28 0.05
CA TRP A 269 24.42 11.79 -1.06
C TRP A 269 25.60 10.92 -0.58
N ASN A 270 25.88 10.92 0.72
CA ASN A 270 27.00 10.17 1.29
C ASN A 270 26.65 8.67 1.43
N VAL A 271 27.19 7.85 0.52
CA VAL A 271 27.00 6.39 0.51
C VAL A 271 27.43 5.72 1.82
N PHE A 272 28.46 6.21 2.49
CA PHE A 272 28.87 5.63 3.78
C PHE A 272 27.80 5.83 4.85
N ALA A 273 27.08 6.95 4.81
CA ALA A 273 25.95 7.20 5.69
C ALA A 273 24.72 6.35 5.34
N TRP A 274 24.65 5.77 4.14
CA TRP A 274 23.60 4.82 3.78
C TRP A 274 23.73 3.53 4.58
N PHE A 275 24.96 3.10 4.88
CA PHE A 275 25.21 1.90 5.67
C PHE A 275 25.47 2.20 7.15
N TRP A 276 25.73 3.45 7.54
CA TRP A 276 26.02 3.80 8.92
C TRP A 276 24.79 3.63 9.86
N PRO A 277 24.83 2.73 10.88
CA PRO A 277 23.67 2.47 11.75
C PRO A 277 23.17 3.66 12.56
N PHE A 278 24.05 4.63 12.83
CA PHE A 278 23.73 5.83 13.60
C PHE A 278 23.48 7.07 12.73
N ALA A 279 23.27 6.88 11.42
CA ALA A 279 22.92 7.98 10.54
C ALA A 279 21.60 8.65 10.98
N SER A 280 21.55 9.98 10.84
CA SER A 280 20.36 10.78 11.14
C SER A 280 19.23 10.46 10.17
N SER A 281 17.99 10.61 10.62
CA SER A 281 16.82 10.55 9.76
C SER A 281 16.74 11.79 8.85
N PRO A 282 16.08 11.68 7.68
CA PRO A 282 15.70 12.84 6.88
C PRO A 282 14.86 13.84 7.68
N SER A 283 14.93 15.12 7.31
CA SER A 283 14.13 16.15 7.96
C SER A 283 12.65 16.04 7.56
N ILE A 284 11.76 16.56 8.42
CA ILE A 284 10.32 16.61 8.14
C ILE A 284 10.05 17.46 6.89
N ASN A 285 10.74 18.61 6.76
CA ASN A 285 10.53 19.54 5.66
C ASN A 285 10.85 18.93 4.28
N SER A 286 11.87 18.05 4.19
CA SER A 286 12.16 17.35 2.93
C SER A 286 11.15 16.26 2.58
N GLY A 287 10.25 15.94 3.51
CA GLY A 287 9.15 14.99 3.31
C GLY A 287 7.81 15.63 2.94
N LEU A 288 7.77 16.95 2.72
CA LEU A 288 6.55 17.68 2.36
C LEU A 288 6.50 18.10 0.89
N VAL A 289 7.66 18.25 0.25
CA VAL A 289 7.80 18.70 -1.12
C VAL A 289 8.79 17.78 -1.84
N TYR A 290 8.42 17.35 -3.04
CA TYR A 290 9.20 16.43 -3.86
C TYR A 290 9.46 17.05 -5.23
N GLU A 291 10.65 16.81 -5.76
CA GLU A 291 11.03 17.20 -7.11
C GLU A 291 10.23 16.39 -8.13
N HIS A 292 9.68 17.09 -9.14
CA HIS A 292 8.89 16.53 -10.22
C HIS A 292 9.80 16.31 -11.44
N ASN A 293 9.63 15.21 -12.17
CA ASN A 293 10.49 14.87 -13.31
C ASN A 293 10.14 15.58 -14.63
N GLU A 294 9.00 16.28 -14.65
CA GLU A 294 8.53 17.12 -15.78
C GLU A 294 8.33 16.35 -17.09
N ILE A 295 8.22 15.02 -17.04
CA ILE A 295 7.94 14.19 -18.22
C ILE A 295 6.49 14.43 -18.70
N ASP A 296 5.57 14.46 -17.74
CA ASP A 296 4.17 14.83 -17.93
C ASP A 296 3.91 16.27 -17.48
N ASP A 297 2.79 16.83 -17.95
CA ASP A 297 2.31 18.16 -17.52
C ASP A 297 2.17 18.20 -15.99
N PRO A 298 2.94 19.06 -15.28
CA PRO A 298 2.92 19.15 -13.83
C PRO A 298 1.56 19.58 -13.25
N SER A 299 0.65 20.11 -14.07
CA SER A 299 -0.69 20.49 -13.65
C SER A 299 -1.65 19.29 -13.51
N LYS A 300 -1.31 18.13 -14.09
CA LYS A 300 -2.11 16.91 -13.96
C LYS A 300 -2.11 16.43 -12.50
N PRO A 301 -3.27 16.09 -11.92
CA PRO A 301 -3.32 15.56 -10.56
C PRO A 301 -2.66 14.19 -10.48
N TRP A 302 -2.07 13.89 -9.31
CA TRP A 302 -1.66 12.54 -8.93
C TRP A 302 -2.28 12.18 -7.57
N PRO A 303 -2.87 10.98 -7.40
CA PRO A 303 -3.03 9.91 -8.40
C PRO A 303 -3.95 10.31 -9.57
N PRO A 304 -3.83 9.64 -10.73
CA PRO A 304 -4.72 9.87 -11.87
C PRO A 304 -6.19 9.65 -11.45
N PRO A 305 -7.14 10.43 -12.01
CA PRO A 305 -8.55 10.33 -11.63
C PRO A 305 -9.13 8.96 -12.01
N ASP A 306 -9.75 8.29 -11.03
CA ASP A 306 -10.34 6.97 -11.18
C ASP A 306 -11.88 7.07 -11.23
N PRO A 307 -12.54 6.73 -12.36
CA PRO A 307 -13.99 6.83 -12.51
C PRO A 307 -14.77 5.87 -11.61
N ASP A 308 -14.13 4.82 -11.08
CA ASP A 308 -14.73 3.92 -10.11
C ASP A 308 -14.74 4.56 -8.70
N ARG A 309 -13.85 5.53 -8.43
CA ARG A 309 -13.77 6.24 -7.15
C ARG A 309 -14.45 7.61 -7.12
N VAL A 310 -14.93 8.10 -8.26
CA VAL A 310 -15.72 9.33 -8.29
C VAL A 310 -17.07 9.10 -7.59
N PHE A 311 -17.54 10.08 -6.82
CA PHE A 311 -18.83 10.03 -6.14
C PHE A 311 -20.00 10.04 -7.14
N ARG A 312 -21.06 9.28 -6.84
CA ARG A 312 -22.34 9.38 -7.54
C ARG A 312 -23.20 10.44 -6.86
N ALA A 313 -23.51 11.54 -7.54
CA ALA A 313 -24.61 12.38 -7.07
C ALA A 313 -25.88 11.51 -7.08
N PRO A 314 -26.60 11.34 -5.96
CA PRO A 314 -27.82 10.56 -5.97
C PRO A 314 -28.77 11.19 -7.01
N ARG A 315 -29.10 10.40 -8.05
CA ARG A 315 -30.21 10.75 -8.93
C ARG A 315 -31.46 10.61 -8.08
N GLU A 316 -32.08 11.73 -7.75
CA GLU A 316 -33.45 11.72 -7.27
C GLU A 316 -34.28 11.00 -8.35
N PRO A 317 -35.03 9.94 -8.03
CA PRO A 317 -36.18 9.64 -8.86
C PRO A 317 -36.99 10.93 -8.87
N LEU A 318 -37.29 11.46 -10.07
CA LEU A 318 -38.30 12.50 -10.19
C LEU A 318 -39.49 12.01 -9.38
N SER A 319 -39.79 12.66 -8.26
CA SER A 319 -40.92 12.29 -7.41
C SER A 319 -42.15 12.22 -8.28
N GLY A 320 -42.60 11.01 -8.56
CA GLY A 320 -43.59 10.77 -9.58
C GLY A 320 -43.83 9.29 -9.75
N ASP A 321 -44.33 8.63 -8.70
CA ASP A 321 -45.35 7.63 -8.99
C ASP A 321 -46.52 8.42 -9.59
N GLY A 322 -46.81 8.14 -10.86
CA GLY A 322 -48.11 8.49 -11.39
C GLY A 322 -49.16 8.05 -10.37
N PHE A 323 -49.95 9.02 -9.91
CA PHE A 323 -51.12 8.86 -9.03
C PHE A 323 -50.88 8.80 -7.49
N THR A 324 -51.14 9.96 -6.85
CA THR A 324 -51.69 10.17 -5.48
C THR A 324 -50.84 9.84 -4.24
N GLN A 325 -50.15 10.86 -3.71
CA GLN A 325 -50.08 11.10 -2.25
C GLN A 325 -50.40 12.58 -1.96
N SER A 326 -51.13 12.84 -0.87
CA SER A 326 -51.48 14.20 -0.45
C SER A 326 -50.24 14.96 0.02
N MET A 327 -49.83 15.99 -0.73
CA MET A 327 -48.76 16.91 -0.36
C MET A 327 -49.20 17.78 0.82
N ASP A 328 -48.97 17.32 2.04
CA ASP A 328 -48.89 18.23 3.18
C ASP A 328 -47.56 18.99 3.10
N ILE A 329 -47.64 20.30 2.92
CA ILE A 329 -46.52 21.22 2.63
C ILE A 329 -45.50 21.23 3.78
N ASP A 330 -45.98 21.07 5.01
CA ASP A 330 -45.10 21.10 6.18
C ASP A 330 -44.32 19.79 6.33
N SER A 331 -44.96 18.65 6.08
CA SER A 331 -44.25 17.35 5.96
C SER A 331 -43.19 17.36 4.84
N PHE A 332 -43.43 18.09 3.75
CA PHE A 332 -42.48 18.25 2.66
C PHE A 332 -41.28 19.12 3.09
N ARG A 333 -41.53 20.24 3.78
CA ARG A 333 -40.47 21.13 4.28
C ARG A 333 -39.62 20.46 5.36
N GLU A 334 -40.22 19.70 6.27
CA GLU A 334 -39.48 18.93 7.27
C GLU A 334 -38.59 17.85 6.63
N ARG A 335 -39.12 17.12 5.63
CA ARG A 335 -38.31 16.18 4.85
C ARG A 335 -37.18 16.89 4.09
N GLN A 336 -37.48 18.03 3.48
CA GLN A 336 -36.49 18.83 2.76
C GLN A 336 -35.39 19.34 3.69
N GLN A 337 -35.73 19.80 4.90
CA GLN A 337 -34.75 20.23 5.91
C GLN A 337 -33.93 19.07 6.45
N ALA A 338 -34.55 17.93 6.73
CA ALA A 338 -33.84 16.72 7.17
C ALA A 338 -32.87 16.21 6.09
N ASP A 339 -33.26 16.26 4.82
CA ASP A 339 -32.38 15.91 3.69
C ASP A 339 -31.26 16.91 3.48
N ILE A 340 -31.52 18.22 3.65
CA ILE A 340 -30.46 19.24 3.63
C ILE A 340 -29.48 19.01 4.79
N GLN A 341 -29.95 18.67 5.98
CA GLN A 341 -29.09 18.35 7.13
C GLN A 341 -28.29 17.07 6.91
N ARG A 342 -28.89 16.01 6.34
CA ARG A 342 -28.17 14.78 5.95
C ARG A 342 -27.09 15.04 4.89
N ARG A 343 -27.39 15.89 3.89
CA ARG A 343 -26.41 16.32 2.86
C ARG A 343 -25.28 17.15 3.47
N GLN A 344 -25.59 18.02 4.42
CA GLN A 344 -24.58 18.82 5.14
C GLN A 344 -23.68 17.95 6.03
N ASN A 345 -24.21 16.86 6.59
CA ASN A 345 -23.46 15.94 7.45
C ASN A 345 -22.68 14.85 6.70
N GLY A 346 -22.76 14.78 5.37
CA GLY A 346 -21.98 13.83 4.56
C GLY A 346 -22.36 12.35 4.72
N GLU A 347 -23.57 12.05 5.22
CA GLU A 347 -23.99 10.70 5.64
C GLU A 347 -24.28 9.70 4.50
N TYR A 348 -24.17 10.08 3.23
CA TYR A 348 -24.55 9.23 2.09
C TYR A 348 -23.50 9.21 0.98
N ALA A 349 -22.32 8.66 1.26
CA ALA A 349 -21.45 8.18 0.20
C ALA A 349 -21.73 6.70 -0.06
N VAL A 350 -22.45 6.43 -1.15
CA VAL A 350 -22.70 5.06 -1.60
C VAL A 350 -21.62 4.68 -2.60
N ARG A 351 -20.82 3.66 -2.25
CA ARG A 351 -19.81 3.11 -3.18
C ARG A 351 -20.51 2.50 -4.40
N ARG A 352 -19.87 2.61 -5.58
CA ARG A 352 -20.39 1.95 -6.80
C ARG A 352 -20.37 0.42 -6.62
N ARG A 353 -21.07 -0.29 -7.50
CA ARG A 353 -20.97 -1.76 -7.60
C ARG A 353 -19.77 -2.14 -8.47
N PRO A 354 -19.11 -3.28 -8.17
CA PRO A 354 -17.93 -3.73 -8.89
C PRO A 354 -18.14 -3.72 -10.40
N PHE A 355 -17.10 -3.32 -11.15
CA PHE A 355 -17.16 -3.17 -12.61
C PHE A 355 -17.76 -4.41 -13.31
N HIS A 356 -17.37 -5.63 -12.91
CA HIS A 356 -17.88 -6.87 -13.50
C HIS A 356 -19.38 -7.08 -13.28
N GLU A 357 -19.91 -6.69 -12.12
CA GLU A 357 -21.36 -6.74 -11.90
C GLU A 357 -22.08 -5.73 -12.79
N ARG A 358 -21.54 -4.51 -12.92
CA ARG A 358 -22.14 -3.47 -13.78
C ARG A 358 -22.17 -3.89 -15.25
N TYR A 359 -21.06 -4.44 -15.75
CA TYR A 359 -20.96 -4.87 -17.14
C TYR A 359 -21.74 -6.16 -17.40
N GLY A 360 -21.78 -7.09 -16.44
CA GLY A 360 -22.60 -8.29 -16.53
C GLY A 360 -24.10 -8.00 -16.55
N HIS A 361 -24.55 -6.93 -15.86
CA HIS A 361 -25.92 -6.45 -15.97
C HIS A 361 -26.23 -5.77 -17.31
N LEU A 362 -25.27 -5.03 -17.89
CA LEU A 362 -25.42 -4.41 -19.21
C LEU A 362 -25.47 -5.46 -20.34
N ALA A 363 -24.62 -6.48 -20.29
CA ALA A 363 -24.63 -7.58 -21.26
C ALA A 363 -25.93 -8.39 -21.21
N LYS A 364 -26.53 -8.54 -20.02
CA LYS A 364 -27.83 -9.22 -19.84
C LYS A 364 -29.03 -8.34 -20.16
N SER A 365 -28.90 -7.01 -20.10
CA SER A 365 -29.98 -6.11 -20.53
C SER A 365 -30.08 -6.02 -22.05
N ASP A 366 -28.96 -6.20 -22.77
CA ASP A 366 -28.97 -6.28 -24.24
C ASP A 366 -29.55 -7.61 -24.78
N GLU A 367 -29.64 -8.66 -23.95
CA GLU A 367 -30.26 -9.95 -24.33
C GLU A 367 -31.79 -10.00 -24.15
N ASN A 368 -32.41 -8.96 -23.58
CA ASN A 368 -33.85 -8.98 -23.24
C ASN A 368 -34.73 -8.03 -24.08
N ASP A 369 -34.15 -7.38 -25.09
CA ASP A 369 -34.89 -6.60 -26.09
C ASP A 369 -35.08 -7.44 -27.38
N ASP A 370 -35.93 -8.47 -27.31
CA ASP A 370 -36.52 -9.05 -28.54
C ASP A 370 -37.99 -9.44 -28.29
N TYR A 371 -38.88 -8.50 -28.60
CA TYR A 371 -40.32 -8.68 -28.66
C TYR A 371 -40.76 -8.72 -30.14
N TYR A 372 -41.12 -9.93 -30.59
CA TYR A 372 -41.82 -10.32 -31.84
C TYR A 372 -41.15 -10.04 -33.20
N ASN A 373 -40.71 -11.11 -33.89
CA ASN A 373 -41.33 -11.52 -35.15
C ASN A 373 -41.07 -12.99 -35.51
N ASN A 374 -42.15 -13.63 -35.95
CA ASN A 374 -42.27 -14.93 -36.57
C ASN A 374 -41.64 -14.95 -37.97
N ASP A 375 -40.91 -16.02 -38.30
CA ASP A 375 -41.17 -16.97 -39.41
C ASP A 375 -39.87 -17.58 -39.99
N GLU A 376 -39.90 -18.92 -40.02
CA GLU A 376 -39.26 -19.88 -40.94
C GLU A 376 -38.02 -19.46 -41.75
N ASP A 377 -36.87 -20.09 -41.48
CA ASP A 377 -36.32 -21.14 -42.35
C ASP A 377 -34.99 -21.71 -41.85
N ALA A 378 -34.86 -23.02 -41.99
CA ALA A 378 -33.66 -23.80 -41.69
C ALA A 378 -32.53 -23.52 -42.69
N ILE A 379 -31.27 -23.63 -42.26
CA ILE A 379 -30.23 -24.49 -42.87
C ILE A 379 -29.00 -24.56 -41.95
N THR A 380 -28.55 -25.79 -41.76
CA THR A 380 -27.37 -26.26 -41.05
C THR A 380 -26.05 -25.88 -41.74
N SER A 381 -25.02 -25.54 -40.97
CA SER A 381 -23.64 -25.98 -41.26
C SER A 381 -22.75 -25.88 -40.02
N GLU A 382 -22.28 -27.03 -39.56
CA GLU A 382 -21.24 -27.19 -38.56
C GLU A 382 -19.88 -26.64 -39.06
N SER A 383 -19.12 -25.96 -38.19
CA SER A 383 -17.66 -26.12 -38.13
C SER A 383 -17.13 -25.62 -36.77
N GLU A 384 -16.78 -26.62 -35.96
CA GLU A 384 -15.63 -26.77 -35.07
C GLU A 384 -15.05 -25.58 -34.27
N ALA A 385 -15.05 -25.85 -32.95
CA ALA A 385 -13.98 -25.62 -31.99
C ALA A 385 -13.64 -24.17 -31.59
N ASP A 386 -14.10 -23.80 -30.38
CA ASP A 386 -13.25 -23.10 -29.42
C ASP A 386 -13.66 -23.47 -27.99
N GLU A 387 -12.65 -23.68 -27.16
CA GLU A 387 -12.71 -24.22 -25.80
C GLU A 387 -13.56 -23.36 -24.86
N GLU A 388 -14.54 -24.01 -24.22
CA GLU A 388 -15.39 -23.44 -23.19
C GLU A 388 -14.57 -23.19 -21.91
N ILE A 389 -14.06 -21.96 -21.74
CA ILE A 389 -13.53 -21.49 -20.46
C ILE A 389 -14.73 -21.27 -19.53
N GLN A 390 -15.06 -22.28 -18.73
CA GLN A 390 -16.00 -22.15 -17.62
C GLN A 390 -15.49 -21.08 -16.64
N PRO A 391 -16.29 -20.06 -16.27
CA PRO A 391 -15.92 -19.15 -15.20
C PRO A 391 -15.84 -19.93 -13.87
N PRO A 392 -14.82 -19.71 -13.03
CA PRO A 392 -14.73 -20.39 -11.75
C PRO A 392 -15.92 -20.00 -10.87
N GLU A 393 -16.61 -21.01 -10.31
CA GLU A 393 -17.66 -20.86 -9.31
C GLU A 393 -17.12 -20.13 -8.08
N ALA A 394 -17.25 -18.81 -8.06
CA ALA A 394 -17.01 -18.00 -6.87
C ALA A 394 -18.17 -18.23 -5.88
N ALA A 395 -17.86 -19.03 -4.86
CA ALA A 395 -18.41 -19.00 -3.50
C ALA A 395 -19.69 -18.18 -3.29
N LYS A 396 -20.84 -18.72 -3.70
CA LYS A 396 -22.10 -18.42 -3.00
C LYS A 396 -21.95 -18.96 -1.59
N HIS A 397 -21.59 -18.12 -0.62
CA HIS A 397 -21.97 -18.18 0.80
C HIS A 397 -21.24 -17.04 1.52
N GLY A 398 -21.80 -15.83 1.40
CA GLY A 398 -21.40 -14.66 2.16
C GLY A 398 -22.63 -13.77 2.30
N VAL A 399 -22.99 -13.46 3.55
CA VAL A 399 -24.15 -12.65 3.92
C VAL A 399 -24.13 -11.33 3.14
N ALA A 400 -25.22 -11.04 2.42
CA ALA A 400 -25.48 -9.74 1.83
C ALA A 400 -25.65 -8.70 2.94
N GLY A 401 -24.53 -8.17 3.42
CA GLY A 401 -24.43 -6.98 4.23
C GLY A 401 -24.18 -5.77 3.32
N ASP A 402 -24.80 -4.66 3.69
CA ASP A 402 -24.94 -3.38 3.00
C ASP A 402 -23.62 -2.58 2.82
N GLU A 403 -22.57 -3.22 2.31
CA GLU A 403 -21.24 -2.61 2.13
C GLU A 403 -20.89 -2.59 0.64
N GLY A 404 -20.94 -1.41 0.01
CA GLY A 404 -20.60 -1.25 -1.40
C GLY A 404 -19.13 -1.56 -1.72
N GLU A 405 -18.81 -1.61 -3.03
CA GLU A 405 -17.57 -2.10 -3.68
C GLU A 405 -16.47 -2.70 -2.77
N GLU A 406 -16.12 -3.97 -3.03
CA GLU A 406 -14.82 -4.50 -2.62
C GLU A 406 -13.71 -3.57 -3.13
N ALA A 407 -13.02 -2.86 -2.23
CA ALA A 407 -11.92 -1.99 -2.66
C ALA A 407 -10.94 -2.77 -3.56
N TRP A 408 -10.42 -2.08 -4.58
CA TRP A 408 -9.59 -2.67 -5.62
C TRP A 408 -8.51 -3.59 -5.04
N ARG A 409 -8.48 -4.81 -5.57
CA ARG A 409 -7.45 -5.80 -5.29
C ARG A 409 -6.41 -5.81 -6.40
N ASN A 410 -5.16 -6.01 -6.04
CA ASN A 410 -4.12 -6.28 -7.04
C ASN A 410 -4.34 -7.65 -7.71
N LYS A 411 -3.50 -7.98 -8.69
CA LYS A 411 -3.54 -9.28 -9.39
C LYS A 411 -3.33 -10.47 -8.44
N GLU A 412 -2.76 -10.25 -7.26
CA GLU A 412 -2.58 -11.24 -6.19
C GLU A 412 -3.78 -11.35 -5.22
N GLY A 413 -4.79 -10.48 -5.33
CA GLY A 413 -6.00 -10.50 -4.49
C GLY A 413 -5.88 -9.75 -3.15
N GLU A 414 -4.76 -9.06 -2.90
CA GLU A 414 -4.49 -8.31 -1.67
C GLU A 414 -5.17 -6.93 -1.69
N ARG A 415 -5.36 -6.29 -0.52
CA ARG A 415 -5.97 -4.95 -0.37
C ARG A 415 -4.99 -3.94 0.22
N LEU A 416 -5.18 -2.64 -0.08
CA LEU A 416 -4.34 -1.57 0.49
C LEU A 416 -4.50 -1.47 2.03
N ALA A 417 -5.67 -1.84 2.54
CA ALA A 417 -5.92 -1.95 3.97
C ALA A 417 -4.96 -2.93 4.70
N ASP A 418 -4.48 -3.97 4.02
CA ASP A 418 -3.54 -4.96 4.59
C ASP A 418 -2.16 -4.33 4.86
N PHE A 419 -1.85 -3.24 4.16
CA PHE A 419 -0.63 -2.44 4.34
C PHE A 419 -0.84 -1.23 5.25
N GLY A 420 -1.98 -1.19 5.97
CA GLY A 420 -2.31 -0.18 6.96
C GLY A 420 -2.88 1.12 6.40
N LEU A 421 -3.16 1.19 5.09
CA LEU A 421 -3.85 2.33 4.48
C LEU A 421 -5.32 2.34 4.92
N ASP A 422 -5.83 3.52 5.28
CA ASP A 422 -7.24 3.69 5.55
C ASP A 422 -8.00 3.95 4.24
N GLU A 423 -8.46 2.88 3.59
CA GLU A 423 -9.13 2.95 2.28
C GLU A 423 -10.39 3.81 2.30
N ASP A 424 -11.13 3.81 3.41
CA ASP A 424 -12.31 4.67 3.56
C ASP A 424 -11.87 6.13 3.54
N ALA A 425 -10.84 6.47 4.32
CA ALA A 425 -10.28 7.82 4.30
C ALA A 425 -9.80 8.18 2.89
N GLU A 426 -9.02 7.33 2.22
CA GLU A 426 -8.52 7.64 0.87
C GLU A 426 -9.62 7.84 -0.18
N PHE A 427 -10.69 7.04 -0.14
CA PHE A 427 -11.84 7.23 -1.04
C PHE A 427 -12.45 8.63 -0.87
N TYR A 428 -12.60 9.09 0.38
CA TYR A 428 -13.10 10.43 0.70
C TYR A 428 -12.09 11.55 0.46
N ASP A 429 -10.80 11.23 0.47
CA ASP A 429 -9.73 12.22 0.35
C ASP A 429 -9.38 12.49 -1.13
N GLU A 430 -9.67 11.54 -2.03
CA GLU A 430 -9.70 11.69 -3.49
C GLU A 430 -10.99 12.40 -3.98
N GLU A 431 -12.00 12.56 -3.12
CA GLU A 431 -13.32 13.17 -3.40
C GLU A 431 -13.28 14.70 -3.57
N ASN A 432 -12.26 15.40 -3.06
CA ASN A 432 -12.32 16.85 -2.93
C ASN A 432 -12.14 17.60 -4.27
N ASP A 433 -13.21 17.61 -5.04
CA ASP A 433 -13.50 18.60 -6.08
C ASP A 433 -13.87 19.98 -5.48
N LEU A 434 -14.06 20.07 -4.16
CA LEU A 434 -14.23 21.33 -3.46
C LEU A 434 -12.86 22.00 -3.27
N PRO A 435 -12.67 23.23 -3.78
CA PRO A 435 -11.46 24.00 -3.50
C PRO A 435 -11.21 24.05 -2.00
N LEU A 436 -9.95 23.88 -1.58
CA LEU A 436 -9.58 23.86 -0.17
C LEU A 436 -10.09 25.10 0.60
N ALA A 437 -10.21 26.23 -0.09
CA ALA A 437 -10.81 27.44 0.43
C ALA A 437 -12.29 27.28 0.85
N GLU A 438 -13.08 26.52 0.11
CA GLU A 438 -14.49 26.25 0.40
C GLU A 438 -14.63 25.29 1.59
N ILE A 439 -13.77 24.28 1.69
CA ILE A 439 -13.71 23.38 2.85
C ILE A 439 -13.37 24.16 4.12
N MET A 440 -12.34 25.02 4.04
CA MET A 440 -11.94 25.89 5.15
C MET A 440 -13.03 26.91 5.51
N ARG A 441 -13.79 27.41 4.51
CA ARG A 441 -14.89 28.36 4.69
C ARG A 441 -16.08 27.72 5.40
N ARG A 442 -16.51 26.54 4.98
CA ARG A 442 -17.62 25.79 5.60
C ARG A 442 -17.35 25.53 7.07
N ARG A 443 -16.12 25.10 7.38
CA ARG A 443 -15.71 24.87 8.77
C ARG A 443 -15.69 26.12 9.63
N LYS A 444 -15.34 27.28 9.06
CA LYS A 444 -15.40 28.56 9.78
C LYS A 444 -16.85 29.02 10.04
N ALA A 445 -17.83 28.48 9.31
CA ALA A 445 -19.25 28.75 9.53
C ALA A 445 -19.89 27.79 10.56
N GLU A 446 -19.24 26.67 10.86
CA GLU A 446 -19.67 25.66 11.85
C GLU A 446 -19.10 25.91 13.27
N LEU A 447 -18.06 26.74 13.38
CA LEU A 447 -17.48 27.28 14.62
C LEU A 447 -18.12 28.62 14.98
#